data_AF-A0A7S1JA56-F1
#
_entry.id   AF-A0A7S1JA56-F1
#
_cell.length_a   1.000
_cell.length_b   1.000
_cell.length_c   1.000
_cell.angle_alpha   90.00
_cell.angle_beta   90.00
_cell.angle_gamma   90.00
#
_symmetry.space_group_name_H-M   'P 1'
#
loop_
_entity.id
_entity.type
_entity.pdbx_description
1 polymer ?
#
loop_
_entity_poly.entity_id
_entity_poly.type
_entity_poly.pdbx_seq_one_letter_code
_entity_poly.pdbx_strand_id
1 'polypeptide(L)'
;GRRTTAPAMREAVGRALQWWAKLPPGVEERARTTHVLQRLWEIHGASKRLLGTDPDTRALDLQQMVQQWKDRVPHQWEDLDCWADLMAWRRHVLSVVVKLYGAADGKTRDIASQEEVWLRLKMARIFRKHGLLDRCKHELEEAAKFQVHLKAAGYQETNHTLYMEYLKCKAFSEGQHQPALELMQEVVQALDEAITSRAEGKPSGS
;
A
#
# COMPACT_ATOMS: atom_id res chain seq x y z
N GLY A 1 0.33 -12.82 31.58
CA GLY A 1 -1.11 -13.00 31.28
C GLY A 1 -1.44 -12.38 29.94
N ARG A 2 -1.89 -13.17 28.95
CA ARG A 2 -2.34 -12.65 27.66
C ARG A 2 -3.64 -11.88 27.87
N ARG A 3 -3.60 -10.55 27.89
CA ARG A 3 -4.82 -9.75 27.77
C ARG A 3 -5.42 -10.08 26.40
N THR A 4 -6.58 -10.72 26.40
CA THR A 4 -7.33 -10.98 25.18
C THR A 4 -7.69 -9.62 24.58
N THR A 5 -7.47 -9.42 23.28
CA THR A 5 -7.84 -8.18 22.59
C THR A 5 -9.36 -8.07 22.37
N ALA A 6 -10.07 -9.19 22.55
CA ALA A 6 -11.52 -9.31 22.32
C ALA A 6 -12.41 -8.41 23.20
N PRO A 7 -12.16 -8.21 24.51
CA PRO A 7 -12.98 -7.31 25.34
C PRO A 7 -12.83 -5.85 24.92
N ALA A 8 -11.60 -5.36 24.72
CA ALA A 8 -11.34 -4.00 24.25
C ALA A 8 -11.95 -3.73 22.86
N MET A 9 -11.90 -4.74 21.99
CA MET A 9 -12.53 -4.70 20.68
C MET A 9 -14.05 -4.52 20.76
N ARG A 10 -14.72 -5.33 21.59
CA ARG A 10 -16.18 -5.24 21.80
C ARG A 10 -16.58 -3.89 22.37
N GLU A 11 -15.80 -3.35 23.29
CA GLU A 11 -16.02 -2.03 23.88
C GLU A 11 -15.91 -0.92 22.83
N ALA A 12 -14.88 -0.98 21.96
CA ALA A 12 -14.71 -0.02 20.87
C ALA A 12 -15.86 -0.06 19.86
N VAL A 13 -16.32 -1.26 19.46
CA VAL A 13 -17.48 -1.43 18.57
C VAL A 13 -18.75 -0.90 19.24
N GLY A 14 -18.97 -1.21 20.51
CA GLY A 14 -20.13 -0.71 21.27
C GLY A 14 -20.17 0.83 21.30
N ARG A 15 -19.03 1.48 21.54
CA ARG A 15 -18.93 2.94 21.51
C ARG A 15 -19.20 3.52 20.12
N ALA A 16 -18.67 2.91 19.06
CA ALA A 16 -18.91 3.37 17.69
C ALA A 16 -20.40 3.25 17.30
N LEU A 17 -21.08 2.15 17.69
CA LEU A 17 -22.52 1.98 17.46
C LEU A 17 -23.36 2.98 18.26
N GLN A 18 -22.99 3.25 19.52
CA GLN A 18 -23.66 4.27 20.33
C GLN A 18 -23.53 5.67 19.73
N TRP A 19 -22.38 5.99 19.14
CA TRP A 19 -22.22 7.24 18.40
C TRP A 19 -23.10 7.24 17.16
N TRP A 20 -23.06 6.18 16.33
CA TRP A 20 -23.89 6.07 15.14
C TRP A 20 -25.38 6.29 15.43
N ALA A 21 -25.89 5.71 16.53
CA ALA A 21 -27.28 5.85 16.95
C ALA A 21 -27.68 7.28 17.35
N LYS A 22 -26.72 8.11 17.78
CA LYS A 22 -26.93 9.51 18.19
C LYS A 22 -26.82 10.50 17.03
N LEU A 23 -26.31 10.07 15.88
CA LEU A 23 -26.11 10.97 14.75
C LEU A 23 -27.44 11.30 14.06
N PRO A 24 -27.67 12.57 13.69
CA PRO A 24 -28.83 12.93 12.89
C PRO A 24 -28.84 12.15 11.57
N PRO A 25 -30.00 12.04 10.89
CA PRO A 25 -30.06 11.48 9.56
C PRO A 25 -29.34 12.39 8.55
N GLY A 26 -28.02 12.26 8.50
CA GLY A 26 -27.12 12.88 7.53
C GLY A 26 -26.14 11.84 6.97
N VAL A 27 -25.79 11.96 5.70
CA VAL A 27 -25.01 10.94 4.98
C VAL A 27 -23.53 10.96 5.42
N GLU A 28 -22.93 12.14 5.59
CA GLU A 28 -21.49 12.29 5.86
C GLU A 28 -21.04 11.81 7.25
N GLU A 29 -21.74 12.22 8.31
CA GLU A 29 -21.38 11.86 9.69
C GLU A 29 -21.56 10.35 9.94
N ARG A 30 -22.58 9.76 9.33
CA ARG A 30 -22.82 8.31 9.35
C ARG A 30 -21.80 7.56 8.51
N ALA A 31 -21.34 8.11 7.39
CA ALA A 31 -20.27 7.52 6.57
C ALA A 31 -18.96 7.40 7.37
N ARG A 32 -18.53 8.48 8.05
CA ARG A 32 -17.34 8.46 8.92
C ARG A 32 -17.41 7.37 9.99
N THR A 33 -18.55 7.25 10.67
CA THR A 33 -18.73 6.21 11.71
C THR A 33 -18.71 4.79 11.13
N THR A 34 -19.23 4.62 9.91
CA THR A 34 -19.20 3.34 9.19
C THR A 34 -17.76 2.94 8.83
N HIS A 35 -16.91 3.90 8.43
CA HIS A 35 -15.48 3.65 8.21
C HIS A 35 -14.75 3.21 9.49
N VAL A 36 -15.09 3.80 10.65
CA VAL A 36 -14.53 3.37 11.94
C VAL A 36 -14.90 1.92 12.26
N LEU A 37 -16.16 1.54 12.05
CA LEU A 37 -16.63 0.16 12.25
C LEU A 37 -15.93 -0.83 11.31
N GLN A 38 -15.72 -0.45 10.05
CA GLN A 38 -14.97 -1.25 9.08
C GLN A 38 -13.51 -1.45 9.54
N ARG A 39 -12.82 -0.38 9.92
CA ARG A 39 -11.44 -0.44 10.44
C ARG A 39 -11.32 -1.37 11.64
N LEU A 40 -12.27 -1.24 12.57
CA LEU A 40 -12.36 -2.08 13.75
C LEU A 40 -12.47 -3.57 13.34
N TRP A 41 -13.41 -3.91 12.46
CA TRP A 41 -13.56 -5.28 11.97
C TRP A 41 -12.29 -5.82 11.31
N GLU A 42 -11.62 -5.02 10.47
CA GLU A 42 -10.38 -5.42 9.79
C GLU A 42 -9.25 -5.70 10.78
N ILE A 43 -9.07 -4.86 11.81
CA ILE A 43 -8.06 -5.08 12.88
C ILE A 43 -8.35 -6.35 13.68
N HIS A 44 -9.62 -6.60 14.01
CA HIS A 44 -10.00 -7.79 14.75
C HIS A 44 -9.69 -9.07 13.95
N GLY A 45 -10.07 -9.10 12.67
CA GLY A 45 -9.79 -10.21 11.78
C GLY A 45 -8.29 -10.44 11.58
N ALA A 46 -7.51 -9.36 11.39
CA ALA A 46 -6.05 -9.42 11.28
C ALA A 46 -5.40 -10.00 12.54
N SER A 47 -5.81 -9.49 13.71
CA SER A 47 -5.26 -9.94 15.01
C SER A 47 -5.50 -11.43 15.24
N LYS A 48 -6.68 -11.94 14.90
CA LYS A 48 -7.01 -13.36 15.09
C LYS A 48 -6.21 -14.29 14.15
N ARG A 49 -6.00 -13.86 12.91
CA ARG A 49 -5.31 -14.65 11.87
C ARG A 49 -3.79 -14.66 12.04
N LEU A 50 -3.20 -13.53 12.41
CA LEU A 50 -1.75 -13.37 12.44
C LEU A 50 -1.11 -13.79 13.78
N LEU A 51 -1.89 -13.86 14.87
CA LEU A 51 -1.37 -14.25 16.19
C LEU A 51 -1.40 -15.76 16.40
N GLY A 52 -0.22 -16.35 16.63
CA GLY A 52 -0.10 -17.73 17.11
C GLY A 52 -0.11 -18.81 16.02
N THR A 53 -0.03 -18.42 14.76
CA THR A 53 0.13 -19.30 13.59
C THR A 53 1.61 -19.50 13.25
N ASP A 54 1.93 -20.63 12.63
CA ASP A 54 3.24 -20.90 12.05
C ASP A 54 3.55 -19.91 10.89
N PRO A 55 4.82 -19.74 10.49
CA PRO A 55 5.21 -18.78 9.46
C PRO A 55 4.47 -18.92 8.12
N ASP A 56 4.22 -20.14 7.65
CA ASP A 56 3.59 -20.37 6.34
C ASP A 56 2.11 -19.99 6.35
N THR A 57 1.39 -20.42 7.39
CA THR A 57 -0.01 -20.03 7.59
C THR A 57 -0.14 -18.52 7.76
N ARG A 58 0.77 -17.88 8.50
CA ARG A 58 0.78 -16.43 8.69
C ARG A 58 0.97 -15.68 7.38
N ALA A 59 1.90 -16.12 6.55
CA ALA A 59 2.14 -15.51 5.24
C ALA A 59 0.90 -15.63 4.33
N LEU A 60 0.23 -16.79 4.32
CA LEU A 60 -1.02 -17.00 3.57
C LEU A 60 -2.14 -16.07 4.06
N ASP A 61 -2.35 -16.01 5.38
CA ASP A 61 -3.36 -15.16 5.99
C ASP A 61 -3.11 -13.67 5.71
N LEU A 62 -1.83 -13.26 5.75
CA LEU A 62 -1.43 -11.91 5.41
C LEU A 62 -1.75 -11.60 3.94
N GLN A 63 -1.42 -12.50 3.01
CA GLN A 63 -1.76 -12.33 1.59
C GLN A 63 -3.27 -12.18 1.38
N GLN A 64 -4.09 -13.01 2.03
CA GLN A 64 -5.54 -12.91 1.92
C GLN A 64 -6.07 -11.59 2.49
N MET A 65 -5.55 -11.16 3.64
CA MET A 65 -5.94 -9.89 4.26
C MET A 65 -5.60 -8.71 3.35
N VAL A 66 -4.40 -8.71 2.78
CA VAL A 66 -3.94 -7.69 1.84
C VAL A 66 -4.79 -7.68 0.57
N GLN A 67 -5.16 -8.84 0.03
CA GLN A 67 -6.06 -8.89 -1.13
C GLN A 67 -7.43 -8.27 -0.80
N GLN A 68 -8.01 -8.60 0.35
CA GLN A 68 -9.27 -8.00 0.82
C GLN A 68 -9.18 -6.48 0.97
N TRP A 69 -8.02 -5.96 1.39
CA TRP A 69 -7.78 -4.53 1.47
C TRP A 69 -7.81 -3.84 0.11
N LYS A 70 -7.27 -4.48 -0.93
CA LYS A 70 -7.28 -3.96 -2.31
C LYS A 70 -8.70 -3.86 -2.88
N ASP A 71 -9.55 -4.83 -2.54
CA ASP A 71 -10.95 -4.86 -2.98
C ASP A 71 -11.82 -3.84 -2.21
N ARG A 72 -11.33 -3.32 -1.08
CA ARG A 72 -12.04 -2.40 -0.17
C ARG A 72 -11.27 -1.10 0.02
N VAL A 73 -11.15 -0.34 -1.05
CA VAL A 73 -10.63 1.03 -1.03
C VAL A 73 -11.77 2.05 -1.17
N PRO A 74 -11.60 3.29 -0.67
CA PRO A 74 -12.57 4.35 -0.87
C PRO A 74 -12.78 4.60 -2.38
N HIS A 75 -13.92 5.17 -2.72
CA HIS A 75 -14.15 5.63 -4.07
C HIS A 75 -13.32 6.88 -4.39
N GLN A 76 -13.14 7.17 -5.67
CA GLN A 76 -12.28 8.30 -6.09
C GLN A 76 -12.87 9.68 -5.74
N TRP A 77 -14.16 9.74 -5.44
CA TRP A 77 -14.88 10.94 -5.01
C TRP A 77 -14.97 11.08 -3.48
N GLU A 78 -14.46 10.11 -2.73
CA GLU A 78 -14.40 10.20 -1.27
C GLU A 78 -13.37 11.24 -0.84
N ASP A 79 -13.62 11.86 0.32
CA ASP A 79 -12.74 12.87 0.89
C ASP A 79 -11.31 12.38 1.07
N LEU A 80 -10.37 13.31 0.93
CA LEU A 80 -8.94 13.03 1.11
C LEU A 80 -8.64 12.46 2.51
N ASP A 81 -9.39 12.87 3.53
CA ASP A 81 -9.24 12.38 4.89
C ASP A 81 -9.62 10.89 5.01
N CYS A 82 -10.68 10.45 4.31
CA CYS A 82 -11.04 9.03 4.25
C CYS A 82 -9.92 8.18 3.65
N TRP A 83 -9.28 8.69 2.59
CA TRP A 83 -8.11 8.05 2.00
C TRP A 83 -6.91 8.04 2.96
N ALA A 84 -6.56 9.20 3.53
CA ALA A 84 -5.41 9.35 4.41
C ALA A 84 -5.52 8.46 5.65
N ASP A 85 -6.69 8.45 6.30
CA ASP A 85 -6.96 7.62 7.47
C ASP A 85 -6.83 6.13 7.13
N LEU A 86 -7.49 5.68 6.05
CA LEU A 86 -7.45 4.27 5.63
C LEU A 86 -6.00 3.80 5.38
N MET A 87 -5.25 4.58 4.62
CA MET A 87 -3.88 4.26 4.27
C MET A 87 -2.98 4.26 5.51
N ALA A 88 -3.10 5.26 6.38
CA ALA A 88 -2.28 5.39 7.58
C ALA A 88 -2.45 4.20 8.52
N TRP A 89 -3.67 3.75 8.79
CA TRP A 89 -3.86 2.64 9.72
C TRP A 89 -3.45 1.29 9.13
N ARG A 90 -3.66 1.05 7.82
CA ARG A 90 -3.20 -0.19 7.17
C ARG A 90 -1.67 -0.28 7.20
N ARG A 91 -0.97 0.82 6.89
CA ARG A 91 0.49 0.90 7.04
C ARG A 91 0.92 0.66 8.49
N HIS A 92 0.19 1.18 9.48
CA HIS A 92 0.49 0.91 10.88
C HIS A 92 0.39 -0.59 11.22
N VAL A 93 -0.64 -1.28 10.74
CA VAL A 93 -0.78 -2.73 10.91
C VAL A 93 0.39 -3.48 10.26
N LEU A 94 0.77 -3.14 9.02
CA LEU A 94 1.90 -3.74 8.33
C LEU A 94 3.22 -3.52 9.08
N SER A 95 3.45 -2.30 9.58
CA SER A 95 4.63 -1.97 10.39
C SER A 95 4.71 -2.83 11.67
N VAL A 96 3.58 -3.06 12.34
CA VAL A 96 3.50 -3.95 13.50
C VAL A 96 3.82 -5.40 13.12
N VAL A 97 3.30 -5.89 11.98
CA VAL A 97 3.60 -7.24 11.46
C VAL A 97 5.09 -7.41 11.18
N VAL A 98 5.71 -6.45 10.47
CA VAL A 98 7.15 -6.45 10.19
C VAL A 98 7.96 -6.42 11.49
N LYS A 99 7.55 -5.61 12.46
CA LYS A 99 8.22 -5.52 13.76
C LYS A 99 8.17 -6.83 14.55
N LEU A 100 7.03 -7.52 14.54
CA LEU A 100 6.83 -8.74 15.33
C LEU A 100 7.45 -9.98 14.68
N TYR A 101 7.37 -10.11 13.37
CA TYR A 101 7.69 -11.35 12.66
C TYR A 101 8.82 -11.20 11.66
N GLY A 102 9.13 -9.97 11.23
CA GLY A 102 10.02 -9.73 10.11
C GLY A 102 11.38 -10.41 10.28
N ALA A 103 11.99 -10.37 11.47
CA ALA A 103 13.31 -10.97 11.72
C ALA A 103 13.36 -12.49 11.48
N ALA A 104 12.29 -13.22 11.83
CA ALA A 104 12.24 -14.68 11.77
C ALA A 104 11.53 -15.20 10.50
N ASP A 105 10.76 -14.36 9.82
CA ASP A 105 9.89 -14.74 8.72
C ASP A 105 10.03 -13.72 7.58
N GLY A 106 10.98 -14.01 6.68
CA GLY A 106 11.28 -13.18 5.51
C GLY A 106 10.09 -13.05 4.57
N LYS A 107 9.32 -14.14 4.36
CA LYS A 107 8.15 -14.15 3.47
C LYS A 107 7.08 -13.18 3.95
N THR A 108 6.74 -13.22 5.24
CA THR A 108 5.81 -12.26 5.86
C THR A 108 6.32 -10.82 5.76
N ARG A 109 7.62 -10.60 5.95
CA ARG A 109 8.26 -9.29 5.80
C ARG A 109 8.09 -8.74 4.38
N ASP A 110 8.31 -9.58 3.38
CA ASP A 110 8.28 -9.18 1.98
C ASP A 110 6.85 -8.85 1.54
N ILE A 111 5.86 -9.67 1.91
CA ILE A 111 4.44 -9.40 1.65
C ILE A 111 4.03 -8.07 2.28
N ALA A 112 4.39 -7.84 3.55
CA ALA A 112 4.01 -6.61 4.25
C ALA A 112 4.67 -5.38 3.64
N SER A 113 5.95 -5.47 3.29
CA SER A 113 6.71 -4.39 2.66
C SER A 113 6.16 -4.06 1.26
N GLN A 114 5.83 -5.09 0.47
CA GLN A 114 5.24 -4.92 -0.84
C GLN A 114 3.88 -4.23 -0.76
N GLU A 115 3.05 -4.61 0.22
CA GLU A 115 1.76 -3.95 0.39
C GLU A 115 1.89 -2.50 0.87
N GLU A 116 2.85 -2.21 1.74
CA GLU A 116 3.12 -0.84 2.16
C GLU A 116 3.46 0.06 0.96
N VAL A 117 4.26 -0.45 0.01
CA VAL A 117 4.55 0.23 -1.25
C VAL A 117 3.28 0.43 -2.07
N TRP A 118 2.42 -0.58 -2.19
CA TRP A 118 1.15 -0.43 -2.91
C TRP A 118 0.27 0.68 -2.31
N LEU A 119 0.16 0.74 -0.98
CA LEU A 119 -0.61 1.78 -0.27
C LEU A 119 -0.03 3.18 -0.53
N ARG A 120 1.30 3.33 -0.48
CA ARG A 120 1.97 4.61 -0.81
C ARG A 120 1.73 5.04 -2.24
N LEU A 121 1.90 4.14 -3.21
CA LEU A 121 1.66 4.43 -4.62
C LEU A 121 0.22 4.83 -4.90
N LYS A 122 -0.73 4.15 -4.24
CA LYS A 122 -2.15 4.50 -4.32
C LYS A 122 -2.37 5.91 -3.77
N MET A 123 -1.81 6.22 -2.61
CA MET A 123 -1.95 7.54 -1.97
C MET A 123 -1.32 8.66 -2.81
N ALA A 124 -0.13 8.43 -3.38
CA ALA A 124 0.53 9.35 -4.30
C ALA A 124 -0.39 9.72 -5.48
N ARG A 125 -1.06 8.73 -6.08
CA ARG A 125 -2.01 8.96 -7.16
C ARG A 125 -3.20 9.83 -6.71
N ILE A 126 -3.72 9.63 -5.50
CA ILE A 126 -4.81 10.43 -4.95
C ILE A 126 -4.35 11.86 -4.69
N PHE A 127 -3.19 12.07 -4.08
CA PHE A 127 -2.61 13.41 -3.87
C PHE A 127 -2.41 14.17 -5.18
N ARG A 128 -1.88 13.51 -6.21
CA ARG A 128 -1.72 14.11 -7.54
C ARG A 128 -3.05 14.56 -8.14
N LYS A 129 -4.11 13.73 -8.03
CA LYS A 129 -5.45 14.09 -8.53
C LYS A 129 -6.06 15.29 -7.80
N HIS A 130 -5.68 15.50 -6.54
CA HIS A 130 -6.10 16.65 -5.74
C HIS A 130 -5.16 17.87 -5.89
N GLY A 131 -4.16 17.81 -6.79
CA GLY A 131 -3.18 18.89 -6.99
C GLY A 131 -2.14 19.03 -5.87
N LEU A 132 -2.06 18.08 -4.93
CA LEU A 132 -1.14 18.10 -3.80
C LEU A 132 0.21 17.45 -4.17
N LEU A 133 0.97 18.10 -5.06
CA LEU A 133 2.16 17.51 -5.66
C LEU A 133 3.30 17.26 -4.68
N ASP A 134 3.50 18.12 -3.67
CA ASP A 134 4.55 17.91 -2.67
C ASP A 134 4.29 16.64 -1.85
N ARG A 135 3.02 16.39 -1.50
CA ARG A 135 2.62 15.17 -0.81
C ARG A 135 2.71 13.94 -1.72
N CYS A 136 2.41 14.11 -3.01
CA CYS A 136 2.61 13.06 -4.01
C CYS A 136 4.09 12.65 -4.10
N LYS A 137 4.99 13.63 -4.26
CA LYS A 137 6.45 13.40 -4.31
C LYS A 137 6.94 12.69 -3.05
N HIS A 138 6.53 13.16 -1.88
CA HIS A 138 6.90 12.54 -0.61
C HIS A 138 6.50 11.04 -0.56
N GLU A 139 5.27 10.68 -0.92
CA GLU A 139 4.83 9.28 -0.93
C GLU A 139 5.62 8.43 -1.95
N LEU A 140 6.00 9.00 -3.10
CA LEU A 140 6.82 8.32 -4.11
C LEU A 140 8.26 8.09 -3.63
N GLU A 141 8.87 9.07 -2.97
CA GLU A 141 10.21 8.96 -2.37
C GLU A 141 10.23 7.89 -1.27
N GLU A 142 9.24 7.91 -0.38
CA GLU A 142 9.12 6.88 0.66
C GLU A 142 8.89 5.48 0.06
N ALA A 143 8.12 5.36 -1.03
CA ALA A 143 7.94 4.10 -1.74
C ALA A 143 9.24 3.61 -2.41
N ALA A 144 10.04 4.53 -2.96
CA ALA A 144 11.30 4.20 -3.63
C ALA A 144 12.34 3.58 -2.67
N LYS A 145 12.32 3.92 -1.38
CA LYS A 145 13.20 3.31 -0.36
C LYS A 145 13.07 1.79 -0.28
N PHE A 146 11.93 1.23 -0.67
CA PHE A 146 11.68 -0.21 -0.66
C PHE A 146 12.19 -0.92 -1.93
N GLN A 147 12.63 -0.18 -2.97
CA GLN A 147 13.10 -0.77 -4.23
C GLN A 147 14.27 -1.73 -4.05
N VAL A 148 15.19 -1.46 -3.11
CA VAL A 148 16.33 -2.36 -2.86
C VAL A 148 15.86 -3.74 -2.41
N HIS A 149 14.86 -3.78 -1.53
CA HIS A 149 14.28 -5.03 -1.03
C HIS A 149 13.42 -5.73 -2.09
N LEU A 150 12.63 -4.98 -2.87
CA LEU A 150 11.74 -5.53 -3.90
C LEU A 150 12.50 -6.07 -5.13
N LYS A 151 13.62 -5.42 -5.53
CA LYS A 151 14.48 -5.91 -6.61
C LYS A 151 15.13 -7.25 -6.24
N ALA A 152 15.58 -7.41 -4.99
CA ALA A 152 16.14 -8.66 -4.49
C ALA A 152 15.10 -9.81 -4.46
N ALA A 153 13.82 -9.48 -4.21
CA ALA A 153 12.71 -10.43 -4.23
C ALA A 153 12.16 -10.75 -5.65
N GLY A 154 12.75 -10.20 -6.71
CA GLY A 154 12.32 -10.44 -8.10
C GLY A 154 11.02 -9.74 -8.51
N TYR A 155 10.56 -8.73 -7.77
CA TYR A 155 9.27 -8.07 -8.03
C TYR A 155 9.39 -6.93 -9.03
N GLN A 156 8.75 -7.05 -10.22
CA GLN A 156 8.86 -6.07 -11.31
C GLN A 156 7.66 -5.12 -11.44
N GLU A 157 6.45 -5.54 -11.07
CA GLU A 157 5.21 -4.79 -11.34
C GLU A 157 5.09 -3.49 -10.51
N THR A 158 5.57 -3.51 -9.26
CA THR A 158 5.63 -2.34 -8.38
C THR A 158 6.59 -1.28 -8.89
N ASN A 159 7.69 -1.68 -9.54
CA ASN A 159 8.67 -0.76 -10.12
C ASN A 159 8.08 0.00 -11.31
N HIS A 160 7.32 -0.68 -12.18
CA HIS A 160 6.61 -0.04 -13.28
C HIS A 160 5.58 0.98 -12.77
N THR A 161 4.76 0.59 -11.78
CA THR A 161 3.72 1.49 -11.24
C THR A 161 4.32 2.72 -10.56
N LEU A 162 5.39 2.54 -9.78
CA LEU A 162 6.14 3.62 -9.14
C LEU A 162 6.69 4.60 -10.19
N TYR A 163 7.36 4.06 -11.21
CA TYR A 163 7.93 4.84 -12.30
C TYR A 163 6.86 5.64 -13.06
N MET A 164 5.73 5.00 -13.39
CA MET A 164 4.62 5.65 -14.08
C MET A 164 3.96 6.77 -13.26
N GLU A 165 3.83 6.63 -11.94
CA GLU A 165 3.29 7.72 -11.12
C GLU A 165 4.32 8.85 -10.91
N TYR A 166 5.63 8.55 -10.85
CA TYR A 166 6.68 9.56 -10.84
C TYR A 166 6.65 10.44 -12.09
N LEU A 167 6.56 9.80 -13.26
CA LEU A 167 6.37 10.49 -14.56
C LEU A 167 5.16 11.43 -14.55
N LYS A 168 4.01 10.94 -14.08
CA LYS A 168 2.77 11.73 -14.02
C LYS A 168 2.87 12.88 -13.05
N CYS A 169 3.56 12.72 -11.92
CA CYS A 169 3.76 13.79 -10.95
C CYS A 169 4.63 14.91 -11.54
N LYS A 170 5.73 14.54 -12.22
CA LYS A 170 6.64 15.49 -12.88
C LYS A 170 5.95 16.26 -14.01
N ALA A 171 5.17 15.55 -14.85
CA ALA A 171 4.39 16.17 -15.93
C ALA A 171 3.33 17.16 -15.41
N PHE A 172 2.74 16.90 -14.24
CA PHE A 172 1.71 17.78 -13.66
C PHE A 172 2.32 19.02 -12.98
N SER A 173 3.51 18.93 -12.37
CA SER A 173 4.12 20.08 -11.67
C SER A 173 4.65 21.16 -12.59
N GLU A 174 5.03 20.82 -13.81
CA GLU A 174 5.74 21.76 -14.69
C GLU A 174 4.90 22.22 -15.88
N GLY A 175 3.75 21.58 -16.15
CA GLY A 175 3.05 21.76 -17.44
C GLY A 175 3.92 21.36 -18.64
N GLN A 176 5.08 20.77 -18.39
CA GLN A 176 6.06 20.36 -19.37
C GLN A 176 6.01 18.84 -19.45
N HIS A 177 5.67 18.34 -20.64
CA HIS A 177 5.76 16.91 -20.96
C HIS A 177 7.22 16.47 -21.16
N GLN A 178 8.14 17.43 -21.31
CA GLN A 178 9.56 17.21 -21.62
C GLN A 178 10.30 16.34 -20.59
N PRO A 179 10.17 16.58 -19.28
CA PRO A 179 10.89 15.78 -18.30
C PRO A 179 10.32 14.35 -18.14
N ALA A 180 9.07 14.13 -18.57
CA ALA A 180 8.49 12.82 -18.68
C ALA A 180 8.97 12.09 -19.96
N LEU A 181 9.15 12.84 -21.05
CA LEU A 181 9.71 12.34 -22.30
C LEU A 181 11.17 11.89 -22.13
N GLU A 182 12.01 12.70 -21.48
CA GLU A 182 13.42 12.38 -21.21
C GLU A 182 13.56 11.07 -20.42
N LEU A 183 12.77 10.91 -19.37
CA LEU A 183 12.80 9.70 -18.56
C LEU A 183 12.28 8.49 -19.38
N MET A 184 11.20 8.65 -20.17
CA MET A 184 10.73 7.60 -21.09
C MET A 184 11.83 7.19 -22.09
N GLN A 185 12.61 8.15 -22.59
CA GLN A 185 13.76 7.87 -23.47
C GLN A 185 14.85 7.09 -22.74
N GLU A 186 15.17 7.41 -21.48
CA GLU A 186 16.12 6.63 -20.66
C GLU A 186 15.69 5.16 -20.50
N VAL A 187 14.40 4.90 -20.27
CA VAL A 187 13.88 3.53 -20.16
C VAL A 187 13.94 2.79 -21.49
N VAL A 188 13.59 3.43 -22.60
CA VAL A 188 13.70 2.84 -23.94
C VAL A 188 15.16 2.50 -24.23
N GLN A 189 16.09 3.42 -23.94
CA GLN A 189 17.51 3.20 -24.12
C GLN A 189 18.02 2.01 -23.29
N ALA A 190 17.66 1.94 -22.00
CA ALA A 190 18.05 0.81 -21.15
C ALA A 190 17.49 -0.54 -21.64
N LEU A 191 16.29 -0.55 -22.22
CA LEU A 191 15.70 -1.74 -22.84
C LEU A 191 16.45 -2.12 -24.12
N ASP A 192 16.79 -1.16 -24.97
CA ASP A 192 17.55 -1.40 -26.19
C ASP A 192 18.95 -1.94 -25.88
N GLU A 193 19.63 -1.40 -24.86
CA GLU A 193 20.93 -1.91 -24.36
C GLU A 193 20.80 -3.34 -23.81
N ALA A 194 19.72 -3.66 -23.08
CA ALA A 194 19.46 -5.01 -22.57
C ALA A 194 19.14 -6.01 -23.71
N ILE A 195 18.41 -5.59 -24.74
CA ILE A 195 18.14 -6.40 -25.93
C ILE A 195 19.44 -6.67 -26.70
N THR A 196 20.26 -5.63 -26.88
CA THR A 196 21.53 -5.71 -27.62
C THR A 196 22.53 -6.61 -26.90
N SER A 197 22.72 -6.44 -25.59
CA SER A 197 23.59 -7.32 -24.79
C SER A 197 23.11 -8.78 -24.75
N ARG A 198 21.79 -9.03 -24.79
CA ARG A 198 21.24 -10.39 -24.90
C ARG A 198 21.42 -10.98 -26.31
N ALA A 199 21.43 -10.16 -27.35
CA ALA A 199 21.74 -10.58 -28.72
C ALA A 199 23.23 -10.91 -28.88
N GLU A 200 24.11 -10.16 -28.23
CA GLU A 200 25.57 -10.38 -28.21
C GLU A 200 25.99 -11.54 -27.30
N GLY A 201 25.19 -11.84 -26.26
CA GLY A 201 25.38 -12.96 -25.33
C GLY A 201 25.02 -14.35 -25.85
N LYS A 202 24.77 -14.54 -27.16
CA LYS A 202 24.67 -15.86 -27.78
C LYS A 202 26.03 -16.25 -28.39
N PRO A 203 26.81 -17.18 -27.79
CA PRO A 203 27.82 -17.88 -28.55
C PRO A 203 27.14 -18.90 -29.46
N SER A 204 27.56 -18.88 -30.72
CA SER A 204 27.40 -19.93 -31.71
C SER A 204 27.95 -21.28 -31.24
N GLY A 205 27.22 -22.37 -31.53
CA GLY A 205 27.65 -23.78 -31.43
C GLY A 205 27.40 -24.38 -30.05
N SER A 206 26.72 -25.52 -29.88
CA SER A 206 26.50 -26.69 -30.74
C SER A 206 25.21 -27.41 -30.37
#